data_AF-A0A534VVB5-F1
#
_entry.id   AF-A0A534VVB5-F1
#
_cell.length_a   1.000
_cell.length_b   1.000
_cell.length_c   1.000
_cell.angle_alpha   90.00
_cell.angle_beta   90.00
_cell.angle_gamma   90.00
#
_symmetry.space_group_name_H-M   'P 1'
#
loop_
_entity.id
_entity.type
_entity.pdbx_description
1 polymer ?
#
loop_
_entity_poly.entity_id
_entity_poly.type
_entity_poly.pdbx_seq_one_letter_code
_entity_poly.pdbx_strand_id
1 'polypeptide(L)'
;MGDRLIPRWRSEQSPPVDATRVLRLGEPDLAVVARHFTHSVEVMEARADWVLLYQDAVAQLWGRRDRYGDAASPDYLPPARRWITEVRQVGSVPWPALPPRRVVASAARPAVAAAHAAGAG
;
A
#
# COMPACT_ATOMS: atom_id res chain seq x y z
N MET A 1 0.40 33.14 3.34
CA MET A 1 -0.88 33.27 2.61
C MET A 1 -1.33 31.86 2.21
N GLY A 2 -2.17 31.22 3.02
CA GLY A 2 -2.64 29.84 2.76
C GLY A 2 -3.65 29.31 3.79
N ASP A 3 -4.16 30.18 4.67
CA ASP A 3 -4.93 29.79 5.86
C ASP A 3 -6.44 30.00 5.69
N ARG A 4 -6.91 30.12 4.44
CA ARG A 4 -8.34 30.16 4.14
C ARG A 4 -8.82 28.73 3.95
N LEU A 5 -9.41 28.17 5.00
CA LEU A 5 -10.30 27.01 4.90
C LEU A 5 -11.46 27.42 3.97
N ILE A 6 -11.31 27.23 2.66
CA ILE A 6 -12.43 27.32 1.73
C ILE A 6 -13.26 26.07 2.02
N PRO A 7 -14.47 26.18 2.59
CA PRO A 7 -15.32 25.02 2.76
C PRO A 7 -15.52 24.42 1.36
N ARG A 8 -15.31 23.11 1.21
CA ARG A 8 -15.68 22.43 -0.03
C ARG A 8 -17.18 22.60 -0.18
N TRP A 9 -17.61 23.47 -1.08
CA TRP A 9 -19.02 23.77 -1.29
C TRP A 9 -19.75 22.48 -1.69
N ARG A 10 -20.79 22.13 -0.92
CA ARG A 10 -21.72 21.04 -1.22
C ARG A 10 -23.10 21.66 -1.38
N SER A 11 -23.82 21.24 -2.41
CA SER A 11 -25.23 21.65 -2.57
C SER A 11 -26.07 21.13 -1.40
N GLU A 12 -27.18 21.80 -1.10
CA GLU A 12 -28.16 21.32 -0.09
C GLU A 12 -28.75 19.94 -0.43
N GLN A 13 -28.77 19.59 -1.71
CA GLN A 13 -29.20 18.28 -2.22
C GLN A 13 -28.14 17.19 -2.04
N SER A 14 -26.93 17.53 -1.62
CA SER A 14 -25.85 16.57 -1.44
C SER A 14 -26.16 15.64 -0.25
N PRO A 15 -26.05 14.31 -0.41
CA PRO A 15 -26.28 13.39 0.70
C PRO A 15 -25.24 13.59 1.82
N PRO A 16 -25.49 13.11 3.05
CA PRO A 16 -24.47 13.09 4.10
C PRO A 16 -23.15 12.50 3.62
N VAL A 17 -22.03 12.96 4.19
CA VAL A 17 -20.71 12.42 3.86
C VAL A 17 -20.67 10.97 4.34
N ASP A 18 -20.48 10.05 3.40
CA ASP A 18 -20.18 8.65 3.70
C ASP A 18 -18.66 8.47 3.72
N ALA A 19 -18.09 8.50 4.93
CA ALA A 19 -16.66 8.32 5.15
C ALA A 19 -16.16 6.91 4.76
N THR A 20 -17.07 5.94 4.58
CA THR A 20 -16.73 4.56 4.20
C THR A 20 -16.79 4.31 2.71
N ARG A 21 -17.26 5.27 1.91
CA ARG A 21 -17.45 5.09 0.46
C ARG A 21 -16.15 4.66 -0.24
N VAL A 22 -15.00 5.19 0.19
CA VAL A 22 -13.69 4.82 -0.38
C VAL A 22 -13.33 3.36 -0.15
N LEU A 23 -13.82 2.75 0.93
CA LEU A 23 -13.59 1.33 1.26
C LEU A 23 -14.43 0.37 0.42
N ARG A 24 -15.35 0.90 -0.40
CA ARG A 24 -16.17 0.13 -1.36
C ARG A 24 -15.75 0.38 -2.80
N LEU A 25 -15.06 1.49 -3.06
CA LEU A 25 -14.66 1.88 -4.40
C LEU A 25 -13.58 0.92 -4.94
N GLY A 26 -13.95 0.08 -5.91
CA GLY A 26 -13.04 -0.93 -6.46
C GLY A 26 -12.71 -2.07 -5.50
N GLU A 27 -13.53 -2.25 -4.44
CA GLU A 27 -13.44 -3.34 -3.46
C GLU A 27 -12.01 -3.59 -2.94
N PRO A 28 -11.39 -2.60 -2.28
CA PRO A 28 -10.01 -2.74 -1.84
C PRO A 28 -9.86 -3.82 -0.76
N ASP A 29 -8.79 -4.59 -0.89
CA ASP A 29 -8.31 -5.55 0.10
C ASP A 29 -7.48 -4.88 1.21
N LEU A 30 -6.82 -3.76 0.87
CA LEU A 30 -5.89 -3.03 1.73
C LEU A 30 -6.19 -1.52 1.71
N ALA A 31 -6.02 -0.87 2.86
CA ALA A 31 -6.17 0.58 3.01
C ALA A 31 -5.01 1.15 3.82
N VAL A 32 -4.33 2.17 3.28
CA VAL A 32 -3.30 2.92 3.99
C VAL A 32 -3.90 4.21 4.50
N VAL A 33 -3.73 4.46 5.81
CA VAL A 33 -4.24 5.65 6.48
C VAL A 33 -3.08 6.40 7.12
N ALA A 34 -2.97 7.70 6.84
CA ALA A 34 -2.04 8.56 7.54
C ALA A 34 -2.65 8.95 8.90
N ARG A 35 -1.91 8.73 9.98
CA ARG A 35 -2.41 8.86 11.37
C ARG A 35 -2.67 10.30 11.80
N HIS A 36 -2.10 11.28 11.12
CA HIS A 36 -2.38 12.69 11.40
C HIS A 36 -3.79 13.10 10.97
N PHE A 37 -4.49 12.30 10.15
CA PHE A 37 -5.91 12.46 9.87
C PHE A 37 -6.75 11.58 10.80
N THR A 38 -7.03 12.08 12.00
CA THR A 38 -7.72 11.32 13.08
C THR A 38 -9.04 10.72 12.63
N HIS A 39 -9.84 11.45 11.86
CA HIS A 39 -11.13 10.97 11.37
C HIS A 39 -11.02 9.68 10.55
N SER A 40 -9.98 9.53 9.72
CA SER A 40 -9.78 8.31 8.93
C SER A 40 -9.39 7.12 9.80
N VAL A 41 -8.65 7.36 10.88
CA VAL A 41 -8.30 6.31 11.86
C VAL A 41 -9.57 5.84 12.58
N GLU A 42 -10.37 6.77 13.11
CA GLU A 42 -11.64 6.48 13.79
C GLU A 42 -12.59 5.67 12.89
N VAL A 43 -12.69 6.05 11.61
CA VAL A 43 -13.50 5.34 10.62
C VAL A 43 -13.03 3.89 10.47
N MET A 44 -11.72 3.62 10.44
CA MET A 44 -11.20 2.26 10.33
C MET A 44 -11.36 1.46 11.62
N GLU A 45 -11.14 2.06 12.78
CA GLU A 45 -11.31 1.41 14.08
C GLU A 45 -12.76 0.96 14.32
N ALA A 46 -13.74 1.71 13.79
CA ALA A 46 -15.15 1.33 13.85
C ALA A 46 -15.54 0.15 12.92
N ARG A 47 -14.61 -0.36 12.08
CA ARG A 47 -14.91 -1.39 11.07
C ARG A 47 -14.50 -2.79 11.52
N ALA A 48 -15.49 -3.58 11.92
CA ALA A 48 -15.27 -4.97 12.33
C ALA A 48 -14.81 -5.88 11.17
N ASP A 49 -15.12 -5.57 9.92
CA ASP A 49 -14.70 -6.32 8.73
C ASP A 49 -13.28 -5.98 8.26
N TRP A 50 -12.59 -5.08 8.96
CA TRP A 50 -11.19 -4.76 8.73
C TRP A 50 -10.32 -5.17 9.93
N VAL A 51 -9.03 -5.31 9.68
CA VAL A 51 -8.04 -5.69 10.68
C VAL A 51 -6.75 -4.90 10.47
N LEU A 52 -6.19 -4.38 11.56
CA LEU A 52 -4.91 -3.67 11.54
C LEU A 52 -3.77 -4.66 11.29
N LEU A 53 -2.94 -4.37 10.30
CA LEU A 53 -1.80 -5.21 9.88
C LEU A 53 -0.45 -4.55 10.19
N TYR A 54 -0.38 -3.22 10.11
CA TYR A 54 0.82 -2.45 10.40
C TYR A 54 0.46 -1.08 11.02
N GLN A 55 1.28 -0.60 11.94
CA GLN A 55 1.25 0.75 12.49
C GLN A 55 2.67 1.22 12.85
N ASP A 56 2.96 2.47 12.51
CA ASP A 56 4.10 3.23 13.00
C ASP A 56 3.65 4.64 13.44
N ALA A 57 4.59 5.53 13.74
CA ALA A 57 4.28 6.89 14.18
C ALA A 57 3.47 7.74 13.18
N VAL A 58 3.41 7.37 11.89
CA VAL A 58 2.85 8.21 10.82
C VAL A 58 1.69 7.56 10.06
N ALA A 59 1.63 6.23 10.00
CA ALA A 59 0.68 5.52 9.16
C ALA A 59 0.16 4.22 9.81
N GLN A 60 -1.02 3.80 9.34
CA GLN A 60 -1.63 2.50 9.57
C GLN A 60 -1.89 1.80 8.23
N LEU A 61 -1.71 0.48 8.20
CA LEU A 61 -2.17 -0.39 7.12
C LEU A 61 -3.26 -1.30 7.67
N TRP A 62 -4.41 -1.27 7.03
CA TRP A 62 -5.54 -2.12 7.32
C TRP A 62 -5.78 -3.09 6.17
N GLY A 63 -6.23 -4.30 6.49
CA GLY A 63 -6.67 -5.27 5.51
C GLY A 63 -8.06 -5.82 5.82
N ARG A 64 -8.69 -6.43 4.83
CA ARG A 64 -9.94 -7.18 5.01
C ARG A 64 -9.78 -8.32 6.00
N ARG A 65 -10.72 -8.45 6.94
CA ARG A 65 -10.64 -9.42 8.04
C ARG A 65 -10.76 -10.87 7.56
N ASP A 66 -11.69 -11.14 6.65
CA ASP A 66 -11.88 -12.47 6.04
C ASP A 66 -10.63 -12.94 5.27
N ARG A 67 -9.83 -12.02 4.75
CA ARG A 67 -8.60 -12.35 4.01
C ARG A 67 -7.33 -12.38 4.88
N TYR A 68 -7.11 -11.37 5.70
CA TYR A 68 -5.85 -11.23 6.47
C TYR A 68 -5.99 -11.57 7.96
N GLY A 69 -7.22 -11.71 8.45
CA GLY A 69 -7.55 -12.03 9.84
C GLY A 69 -8.03 -13.46 10.08
N ASP A 70 -8.45 -14.18 9.03
CA ASP A 70 -8.87 -15.57 9.11
C ASP A 70 -7.68 -16.52 8.93
N ALA A 71 -7.45 -17.42 9.90
CA ALA A 71 -6.37 -18.41 9.85
C ALA A 71 -6.53 -19.46 8.73
N ALA A 72 -7.74 -19.64 8.19
CA ALA A 72 -7.98 -20.51 7.04
C ALA A 72 -7.60 -19.85 5.71
N SER A 73 -7.43 -18.53 5.67
CA SER A 73 -7.06 -17.82 4.45
C SER A 73 -5.59 -18.06 4.08
N PRO A 74 -5.26 -18.25 2.79
CA PRO A 74 -3.88 -18.33 2.33
C PRO A 74 -3.09 -17.03 2.57
N ASP A 75 -3.79 -15.90 2.68
CA ASP A 75 -3.19 -14.58 2.89
C ASP A 75 -3.17 -14.16 4.38
N TYR A 76 -3.51 -15.08 5.28
CA TYR A 76 -3.56 -14.83 6.71
C TYR A 76 -2.25 -14.24 7.24
N LEU A 77 -2.35 -13.10 7.94
CA LEU A 77 -1.23 -12.51 8.65
C LEU A 77 -1.42 -12.68 10.16
N PRO A 78 -0.72 -13.62 10.82
CA PRO A 78 -0.87 -13.85 12.25
C PRO A 78 -0.44 -12.62 13.05
N PRO A 79 -1.06 -12.36 14.23
CA PRO A 79 -0.72 -11.20 15.07
C PRO A 79 0.78 -11.03 15.33
N ALA A 80 1.51 -12.13 15.53
CA ALA A 80 2.96 -12.10 15.78
C ALA A 80 3.81 -11.60 14.60
N ARG A 81 3.27 -11.61 13.37
CA ARG A 81 3.94 -11.08 12.17
C ARG A 81 3.50 -9.66 11.83
N ARG A 82 2.56 -9.08 12.60
CA ARG A 82 2.11 -7.71 12.42
C ARG A 82 3.05 -6.79 13.16
N TRP A 83 3.35 -5.65 12.55
CA TRP A 83 4.22 -4.65 13.14
C TRP A 83 3.38 -3.46 13.59
N ILE A 84 2.97 -3.46 14.85
CA ILE A 84 2.09 -2.43 15.42
C ILE A 84 2.90 -1.68 16.49
N THR A 85 3.40 -0.50 16.14
CA THR A 85 4.30 0.28 16.98
C THR A 85 4.00 1.77 16.88
N GLU A 86 4.55 2.55 17.79
CA GLU A 86 4.55 4.02 17.75
C GLU A 86 5.90 4.58 17.25
N VAL A 87 6.77 3.71 16.74
CA VAL A 87 8.15 4.09 16.41
C VAL A 87 8.13 4.94 15.15
N ARG A 88 8.80 6.09 15.20
CA ARG A 88 9.05 6.91 14.01
C ARG A 88 10.14 6.23 13.17
N GLN A 89 9.84 5.95 11.91
CA GLN A 89 10.85 5.48 10.96
C GLN A 89 11.91 6.58 10.79
N VAL A 90 13.16 6.21 11.00
CA VAL A 90 14.32 7.09 10.87
C VAL A 90 15.17 6.59 9.70
N GLY A 91 15.49 7.51 8.79
CA GLY A 91 16.26 7.21 7.58
C GLY A 91 15.80 8.07 6.42
N SER A 92 16.70 8.35 5.49
CA SER A 92 16.36 8.95 4.20
C SER A 92 16.87 8.05 3.09
N VAL A 93 16.08 7.93 2.02
CA VAL A 93 16.50 7.27 0.79
C VAL A 93 16.43 8.31 -0.30
N PRO A 94 17.51 8.53 -1.07
CA PRO A 94 17.47 9.48 -2.18
C PRO A 94 16.44 9.02 -3.21
N TRP A 95 15.66 9.98 -3.71
CA TRP A 95 14.67 9.72 -4.75
C TRP A 95 15.37 9.49 -6.11
N PRO A 96 14.93 8.51 -6.93
CA PRO A 96 13.85 7.58 -6.67
C PRO A 96 14.27 6.46 -5.71
N ALA A 97 13.44 6.23 -4.68
CA ALA A 97 13.65 5.20 -3.66
C ALA A 97 13.32 3.80 -4.22
N LEU A 98 13.99 3.43 -5.31
CA LEU A 98 13.82 2.12 -5.94
C LEU A 98 14.43 1.05 -5.03
N PRO A 99 13.79 -0.12 -4.91
CA PRO A 99 14.43 -1.24 -4.27
C PRO A 99 15.76 -1.54 -4.98
N PRO A 100 16.81 -1.93 -4.25
CA PRO A 100 18.08 -2.29 -4.87
C PRO A 100 17.84 -3.37 -5.92
N ARG A 101 18.38 -3.18 -7.13
CA ARG A 101 18.28 -4.20 -8.19
C ARG A 101 18.89 -5.48 -7.65
N ARG A 102 18.08 -6.52 -7.49
CA ARG A 102 18.55 -7.87 -7.25
C ARG A 102 19.26 -8.32 -8.53
N VAL A 103 20.59 -8.27 -8.55
CA VAL A 103 21.37 -8.90 -9.61
C VAL A 103 21.21 -10.41 -9.42
N VAL A 104 20.23 -10.99 -10.09
CA VAL A 104 20.20 -12.44 -10.29
C VAL A 104 21.32 -12.69 -11.29
N ALA A 105 22.38 -13.41 -10.88
CA ALA A 105 23.42 -13.83 -11.79
C ALA A 105 22.74 -14.62 -12.91
N SER A 106 22.63 -14.01 -14.09
CA SER A 106 22.18 -14.70 -15.29
C SER A 106 23.25 -15.74 -15.61
N ALA A 107 22.86 -17.02 -15.63
CA ALA A 107 23.73 -18.06 -16.16
C ALA A 107 24.21 -17.62 -17.56
N ALA A 108 25.51 -17.74 -17.80
CA ALA A 108 26.14 -17.28 -19.04
C ALA A 108 25.37 -17.82 -20.25
N ARG A 109 24.83 -16.92 -21.08
CA ARG A 109 24.32 -17.29 -22.41
C ARG A 109 25.49 -17.80 -23.24
N PRO A 110 25.37 -18.96 -23.92
CA PRO A 110 26.42 -19.41 -24.81
C PRO A 110 26.57 -18.43 -25.98
N ALA A 111 27.81 -18.14 -26.35
CA ALA A 111 28.16 -17.28 -27.46
C ALA A 111 27.62 -17.90 -28.77
N VAL A 112 26.80 -17.15 -29.50
CA VAL A 112 26.44 -17.53 -30.87
C VAL A 112 27.65 -17.23 -31.74
N ALA A 113 28.35 -18.29 -32.16
CA ALA A 113 29.48 -18.21 -33.06
C ALA A 113 29.05 -17.63 -34.42
N ALA A 114 29.84 -16.70 -34.94
CA ALA A 114 29.67 -16.10 -36.24
C ALA A 114 29.81 -17.16 -37.35
N ALA A 115 28.81 -17.23 -38.24
CA ALA A 115 28.88 -17.94 -39.49
C ALA A 115 28.35 -17.03 -40.61
N HIS A 116 29.24 -16.22 -41.18
CA HIS A 116 29.12 -15.78 -42.56
C HIS A 116 30.51 -15.84 -43.18
N ALA A 117 30.81 -17.00 -43.77
CA ALA A 117 31.88 -17.16 -44.74
C ALA A 117 31.29 -17.80 -46.01
N ALA A 118 31.61 -17.20 -47.15
CA ALA A 118 31.37 -17.62 -48.54
C ALA A 118 29.90 -17.60 -49.02
N GLY A 119 29.54 -17.04 -50.18
CA GLY A 119 30.30 -16.46 -51.29
C GLY A 119 29.40 -16.29 -52.52
N ALA A 120 29.88 -15.49 -53.48
CA ALA A 120 29.60 -15.50 -54.92
C ALA A 120 28.18 -15.22 -55.46
N GLY A 121 28.12 -14.24 -56.36
CA GLY A 121 27.03 -13.94 -57.28
C GLY A 121 27.19 -12.56 -57.87
#